data_AF-A0A7Y7CDJ5-F1
#
_entry.id   AF-A0A7Y7CDJ5-F1
#
_cell.length_a   1.000
_cell.length_b   1.000
_cell.length_c   1.000
_cell.angle_alpha   90.00
_cell.angle_beta   90.00
_cell.angle_gamma   90.00
#
_symmetry.space_group_name_H-M   'P 1'
#
loop_
_entity.id
_entity.type
_entity.pdbx_description
1 polymer ?
#
loop_
_entity_poly.entity_id
_entity_poly.type
_entity_poly.pdbx_seq_one_letter_code
_entity_poly.pdbx_strand_id
1 'polypeptide(L)'
;MGLFDRFFKPRQTAPAVELPPAPRVPAKARILSFELADEVGLLELESGEKLRFGRTACGDFVPVVGASVLLEEVSERSGAWRASRVTLDSADPSYDGLLSARDERLGLPARVEGVAEAAAAARSLASVTVLLRTPLPEGNLALKAWARERGLPEGFALRTERDLSFLVEGTEFLTYAGRGAFPTEGLDTTDVPEDFDFGCAFIGLGIGLPGVHRQERLIVGNAWDVWAPKGEARKLSMLTQWLLEHGTGVVLHRAGNLVVPAEQFVRMLGELDDDECRPFSAWLAVGPFTHEGTTFYGTFGMDVFGLPDVAVSVKADDPWSRQRRHEAVLFAAYRMIRENRELRAGEHLHVPLRLRVGAWPLDISWESDVISYEVSDDGEQLVLVPEEEQHPELAWREPDARLALNAYQALFDRGLDTLLPSELRVDVRSNNPDVTPHSVEVRERHDGQGFLLVTNGFGRLAQGDAGCVDCPRVEIGAWLPDHSFELLRFIGGVASGVHESTVGWKPCDTVATPNHERGMGGFVLADGGQVEMGGGPGVRLLLLVPLSPPDYERVRGGGAAEWLSRNTVGPSLWAPFL
;
A
#
# COMPACT_ATOMS: atom_id res chain seq x y z
N MET A 1 75.91 18.13 -11.90
CA MET A 1 75.44 17.68 -13.23
C MET A 1 76.29 16.51 -13.66
N GLY A 2 75.80 15.31 -13.94
CA GLY A 2 74.44 14.77 -13.91
C GLY A 2 74.57 13.27 -14.18
N LEU A 3 74.03 12.47 -13.25
CA LEU A 3 74.21 11.04 -13.07
C LEU A 3 73.32 10.19 -14.03
N PHE A 4 73.07 10.66 -15.26
CA PHE A 4 71.93 10.19 -16.07
C PHE A 4 72.23 9.35 -17.33
N ASP A 5 73.49 9.04 -17.66
CA ASP A 5 73.82 8.39 -18.95
C ASP A 5 74.10 6.87 -18.89
N ARG A 6 73.63 6.15 -17.85
CA ARG A 6 73.89 4.69 -17.71
C ARG A 6 72.69 3.76 -17.82
N PHE A 7 71.49 4.23 -18.15
CA PHE A 7 70.28 3.37 -18.12
C PHE A 7 69.54 3.13 -19.44
N PHE A 8 70.03 3.62 -20.58
CA PHE A 8 69.43 3.29 -21.88
C PHE A 8 70.27 2.28 -22.66
N LYS A 9 70.21 1.01 -22.24
CA LYS A 9 70.35 -0.10 -23.22
C LYS A 9 69.03 -0.19 -23.97
N PRO A 10 69.02 -0.27 -25.31
CA PRO A 10 67.82 -0.67 -26.01
C PRO A 10 67.45 -2.07 -25.50
N ARG A 11 66.29 -2.19 -24.85
CA ARG A 11 65.67 -3.49 -24.62
C ARG A 11 65.54 -4.11 -26.01
N GLN A 12 66.25 -5.21 -26.26
CA GLN A 12 65.87 -6.13 -27.34
C GLN A 12 64.38 -6.36 -27.16
N THR A 13 63.57 -5.88 -28.10
CA THR A 13 62.20 -6.32 -28.26
C THR A 13 62.30 -7.83 -28.41
N ALA A 14 61.90 -8.54 -27.36
CA ALA A 14 61.66 -9.97 -27.45
C ALA A 14 60.79 -10.20 -28.69
N PRO A 15 61.05 -11.26 -29.48
CA PRO A 15 60.18 -11.57 -30.61
C PRO A 15 58.73 -11.58 -30.12
N ALA A 16 57.84 -10.93 -30.87
CA ALA A 16 56.41 -10.99 -30.61
C ALA A 16 56.05 -12.48 -30.52
N VAL A 17 55.79 -12.96 -29.31
CA VAL A 17 55.29 -14.30 -29.11
C VAL A 17 53.92 -14.28 -29.75
N GLU A 18 53.80 -14.89 -30.94
CA GLU A 18 52.50 -15.09 -31.57
C GLU A 18 51.61 -15.77 -30.54
N LEU A 19 50.56 -15.07 -30.11
CA LEU A 19 49.59 -15.64 -29.20
C LEU A 19 49.01 -16.89 -29.86
N PRO A 20 48.82 -17.98 -29.09
CA PRO A 20 48.05 -19.11 -29.60
C PRO A 20 46.68 -18.61 -30.08
N PRO A 21 46.07 -19.29 -31.07
CA PRO A 21 44.77 -18.91 -31.59
C PRO A 21 43.76 -18.78 -30.45
N ALA A 22 42.86 -17.81 -30.55
CA ALA A 22 41.82 -17.60 -29.55
C ALA A 22 41.05 -18.90 -29.32
N PRO A 23 40.79 -19.28 -28.06
CA PRO A 23 39.93 -20.41 -27.74
C PRO A 23 38.57 -20.24 -28.44
N ARG A 24 38.03 -21.33 -28.98
CA ARG A 24 36.68 -21.31 -29.54
C ARG A 24 35.67 -21.14 -28.41
N VAL A 25 34.76 -20.18 -28.56
CA VAL A 25 33.67 -19.91 -27.62
C VAL A 25 32.32 -19.93 -28.37
N PRO A 26 31.20 -20.33 -27.74
CA PRO A 26 31.12 -20.84 -26.37
C PRO A 26 31.73 -22.24 -26.23
N ALA A 27 32.37 -22.54 -25.10
CA ALA A 27 32.99 -23.84 -24.83
C ALA A 27 32.72 -24.32 -23.39
N LYS A 28 32.49 -25.62 -23.23
CA LYS A 28 32.40 -26.24 -21.90
C LYS A 28 33.78 -26.31 -21.25
N ALA A 29 33.81 -26.01 -19.96
CA ALA A 29 35.02 -26.02 -19.15
C ALA A 29 34.73 -26.47 -17.73
N ARG A 30 35.79 -26.77 -16.99
CA ARG A 30 35.74 -27.09 -15.57
C ARG A 30 36.68 -26.20 -14.76
N ILE A 31 36.26 -25.74 -13.60
CA ILE A 31 37.11 -24.97 -12.68
C ILE A 31 38.12 -25.94 -12.02
N LEU A 32 39.40 -25.77 -12.31
CA LEU A 32 40.48 -26.57 -11.72
C LEU A 32 40.97 -26.01 -10.39
N SER A 33 41.07 -24.69 -10.29
CA SER A 33 41.52 -24.00 -9.09
C SER A 33 40.88 -22.61 -9.01
N PHE A 34 40.73 -22.11 -7.78
CA PHE A 34 40.35 -20.74 -7.51
C PHE A 34 40.98 -20.32 -6.18
N GLU A 35 41.83 -19.29 -6.20
CA GLU A 35 42.50 -18.75 -5.03
C GLU A 35 41.70 -17.54 -4.52
N LEU A 36 41.22 -17.64 -3.26
CA LEU A 36 40.44 -16.57 -2.64
C LEU A 36 41.26 -15.30 -2.36
N ALA A 37 42.58 -15.42 -2.22
CA ALA A 37 43.45 -14.30 -1.85
C ALA A 37 43.70 -13.32 -3.00
N ASP A 38 43.73 -13.79 -4.23
CA ASP A 38 43.93 -12.98 -5.43
C ASP A 38 42.72 -12.96 -6.37
N GLU A 39 41.66 -13.69 -6.03
CA GLU A 39 40.42 -13.84 -6.80
C GLU A 39 40.65 -14.35 -8.22
N VAL A 40 41.70 -15.14 -8.44
CA VAL A 40 42.05 -15.72 -9.74
C VAL A 40 41.89 -17.24 -9.72
N GLY A 41 41.38 -17.78 -10.82
CA GLY A 41 41.25 -19.21 -11.01
C GLY A 41 41.76 -19.69 -12.36
N LEU A 42 41.71 -21.01 -12.53
CA LEU A 42 42.07 -21.72 -13.75
C LEU A 42 40.91 -22.60 -14.23
N LEU A 43 40.53 -22.44 -15.49
CA LEU A 43 39.59 -23.30 -16.21
C LEU A 43 40.37 -24.32 -17.05
N GLU A 44 39.80 -25.50 -17.23
CA GLU A 44 40.20 -26.47 -18.25
C GLU A 44 39.04 -26.70 -19.21
N LEU A 45 39.24 -26.37 -20.49
CA LEU A 45 38.28 -26.62 -21.55
C LEU A 45 38.20 -28.12 -21.85
N GLU A 46 37.10 -28.58 -22.46
CA GLU A 46 37.01 -29.97 -22.98
C GLU A 46 38.12 -30.32 -23.98
N SER A 47 38.69 -29.32 -24.67
CA SER A 47 39.85 -29.48 -25.54
C SER A 47 41.17 -29.74 -24.79
N GLY A 48 41.18 -29.60 -23.47
CA GLY A 48 42.36 -29.68 -22.60
C GLY A 48 43.12 -28.35 -22.44
N GLU A 49 42.72 -27.29 -23.13
CA GLU A 49 43.31 -25.96 -22.98
C GLU A 49 42.99 -25.36 -21.60
N LYS A 50 43.97 -24.65 -21.01
CA LYS A 50 43.82 -24.04 -19.69
C LYS A 50 43.81 -22.53 -19.78
N LEU A 51 42.81 -21.91 -19.16
CA LEU A 51 42.58 -20.47 -19.22
C LEU A 51 42.45 -19.89 -17.83
N ARG A 52 43.12 -18.75 -17.59
CA ARG A 52 42.93 -18.00 -16.36
C ARG A 52 41.64 -17.20 -16.42
N PHE A 53 40.97 -17.07 -15.28
CA PHE A 53 39.79 -16.23 -15.10
C PHE A 53 39.88 -15.51 -13.75
N GLY A 54 39.21 -14.36 -13.63
CA GLY A 54 39.05 -13.68 -12.35
C GLY A 54 37.62 -13.80 -11.83
N ARG A 55 37.38 -13.50 -10.55
CA ARG A 55 36.03 -13.49 -9.95
C ARG A 55 35.02 -12.66 -10.76
N THR A 56 35.47 -11.56 -11.34
CA THR A 56 34.66 -10.68 -12.19
C THR A 56 34.16 -11.34 -13.48
N ALA A 57 34.88 -12.35 -14.00
CA ALA A 57 34.47 -13.07 -15.20
C ALA A 57 33.30 -14.03 -14.94
N CYS A 58 33.10 -14.48 -13.69
CA CYS A 58 32.02 -15.39 -13.32
C CYS A 58 30.65 -14.71 -13.25
N GLY A 59 30.60 -13.37 -13.30
CA GLY A 59 29.36 -12.61 -13.15
C GLY A 59 28.63 -12.99 -11.87
N ASP A 60 27.54 -13.73 -12.01
CA ASP A 60 26.54 -13.98 -10.97
C ASP A 60 26.82 -15.18 -10.06
N PHE A 61 27.84 -16.02 -10.29
CA PHE A 61 28.09 -17.22 -9.49
C PHE A 61 29.45 -17.23 -8.79
N VAL A 62 29.55 -18.02 -7.71
CA VAL A 62 30.80 -18.17 -6.96
C VAL A 62 31.62 -19.31 -7.55
N PRO A 63 32.88 -19.08 -7.97
CA PRO A 63 33.71 -20.13 -8.51
C PRO A 63 34.06 -21.17 -7.44
N VAL A 64 33.80 -22.44 -7.76
CA VAL A 64 34.11 -23.59 -6.91
C VAL A 64 34.88 -24.61 -7.73
N VAL A 65 35.96 -25.14 -7.14
CA VAL A 65 36.76 -26.19 -7.78
C VAL A 65 35.88 -27.39 -8.10
N GLY A 66 35.96 -27.84 -9.34
CA GLY A 66 35.20 -28.97 -9.86
C GLY A 66 33.89 -28.59 -10.55
N ALA A 67 33.42 -27.34 -10.47
CA ALA A 67 32.19 -26.91 -11.12
C ALA A 67 32.34 -26.87 -12.64
N SER A 68 31.31 -27.33 -13.35
CA SER A 68 31.21 -27.21 -14.81
C SER A 68 30.65 -25.84 -15.19
N VAL A 69 31.27 -25.23 -16.20
CA VAL A 69 30.97 -23.87 -16.66
C VAL A 69 30.99 -23.79 -18.17
N LEU A 70 30.36 -22.76 -18.72
CA LEU A 70 30.46 -22.35 -20.11
C LEU A 70 31.33 -21.10 -20.20
N LEU A 71 32.43 -21.21 -20.94
CA LEU A 71 33.22 -20.07 -21.37
C LEU A 71 32.51 -19.38 -22.54
N GLU A 72 32.04 -18.16 -22.33
CA GLU A 72 31.29 -17.41 -23.34
C GLU A 72 32.17 -16.40 -24.07
N GLU A 73 33.10 -15.76 -23.36
CA GLU A 73 33.97 -14.72 -23.92
C GLU A 73 35.39 -14.83 -23.39
N VAL A 74 36.35 -14.49 -24.26
CA VAL A 74 37.77 -14.39 -23.94
C VAL A 74 38.30 -13.01 -24.30
N SER A 75 39.29 -12.56 -23.53
CA SER A 75 40.01 -11.32 -23.78
C SER A 75 41.51 -11.55 -23.67
N GLU A 76 42.28 -10.80 -24.46
CA GLU A 76 43.73 -10.79 -24.35
C GLU A 76 44.16 -9.88 -23.20
N ARG A 77 44.92 -10.43 -22.24
CA ARG A 77 45.55 -9.65 -21.16
C ARG A 77 46.96 -10.13 -20.89
N SER A 78 47.91 -9.21 -20.99
CA SER A 78 49.34 -9.46 -20.74
C SER A 78 49.93 -10.57 -21.61
N GLY A 79 49.55 -10.63 -22.90
CA GLY A 79 50.08 -11.60 -23.86
C GLY A 79 49.52 -13.02 -23.72
N ALA A 80 48.38 -13.19 -23.04
CA ALA A 80 47.68 -14.47 -22.95
C ALA A 80 46.15 -14.28 -23.01
N TRP A 81 45.45 -15.28 -23.54
CA TRP A 81 43.99 -15.36 -23.48
C TRP A 81 43.53 -15.63 -22.04
N ARG A 82 42.51 -14.89 -21.61
CA ARG A 82 41.83 -15.08 -20.33
C ARG A 82 40.33 -15.10 -20.56
N ALA A 83 39.62 -15.86 -19.74
CA ALA A 83 38.17 -15.78 -19.73
C ALA A 83 37.73 -14.39 -19.25
N SER A 84 36.92 -13.69 -20.04
CA SER A 84 36.27 -12.44 -19.64
C SER A 84 34.83 -12.66 -19.21
N ARG A 85 34.20 -13.75 -19.65
CA ARG A 85 32.84 -14.13 -19.26
C ARG A 85 32.68 -15.64 -19.16
N VAL A 86 32.19 -16.08 -18.01
CA VAL A 86 31.98 -17.48 -17.65
C VAL A 86 30.60 -17.58 -17.00
N THR A 87 29.81 -18.57 -17.40
CA THR A 87 28.50 -18.87 -16.81
C THR A 87 28.47 -20.32 -16.31
N LEU A 88 27.59 -20.65 -15.36
CA LEU A 88 27.43 -22.05 -14.93
C LEU A 88 26.83 -22.88 -16.05
N ASP A 89 27.31 -24.12 -16.21
CA ASP A 89 26.65 -25.07 -17.09
C ASP A 89 25.35 -25.52 -16.42
N SER A 90 24.21 -25.01 -16.91
CA SER A 90 22.89 -25.32 -16.36
C SER A 90 22.51 -26.80 -16.46
N ALA A 91 23.22 -27.60 -17.26
CA ALA A 91 23.02 -29.04 -17.36
C ALA A 91 23.73 -29.83 -16.25
N ASP A 92 24.63 -29.22 -15.48
CA ASP A 92 25.36 -29.87 -14.40
C ASP A 92 24.75 -29.56 -13.02
N PRO A 93 24.07 -30.53 -12.37
CA PRO A 93 23.44 -30.33 -11.06
C PRO A 93 24.46 -30.33 -9.90
N SER A 94 25.74 -30.61 -10.15
CA SER A 94 26.73 -30.81 -9.08
C SER A 94 27.16 -29.54 -8.37
N TYR A 95 26.87 -28.36 -8.95
CA TYR A 95 27.35 -27.07 -8.44
C TYR A 95 26.96 -26.82 -6.97
N ASP A 96 25.70 -27.03 -6.62
CA ASP A 96 25.22 -26.76 -5.26
C ASP A 96 25.89 -27.68 -4.23
N GLY A 97 26.09 -28.96 -4.58
CA GLY A 97 26.81 -29.91 -3.72
C GLY A 97 28.29 -29.55 -3.55
N LEU A 98 28.95 -29.11 -4.61
CA LEU A 98 30.35 -28.64 -4.56
C LEU A 98 30.49 -27.39 -3.68
N LEU A 99 29.54 -26.48 -3.78
CA LEU A 99 29.54 -25.23 -3.05
C LEU A 99 29.28 -25.45 -1.55
N SER A 100 28.33 -26.31 -1.18
CA SER A 100 28.14 -26.73 0.21
C SER A 100 29.39 -27.39 0.80
N ALA A 101 30.03 -28.31 0.07
CA ALA A 101 31.26 -28.97 0.51
C ALA A 101 32.45 -27.99 0.66
N ARG A 102 32.48 -26.90 -0.11
CA ARG A 102 33.45 -25.81 0.06
C ARG A 102 33.20 -25.07 1.38
N ASP A 103 31.95 -24.70 1.64
CA ASP A 103 31.57 -23.90 2.81
C ASP A 103 31.80 -24.66 4.12
N GLU A 104 31.46 -25.94 4.16
CA GLU A 104 31.78 -26.84 5.29
C GLU A 104 33.29 -26.86 5.58
N ARG A 105 34.12 -26.93 4.53
CA ARG A 105 35.59 -26.94 4.67
C ARG A 105 36.13 -25.61 5.19
N LEU A 106 35.46 -24.51 4.88
CA LEU A 106 35.80 -23.17 5.35
C LEU A 106 35.22 -22.88 6.76
N GLY A 107 34.46 -23.80 7.35
CA GLY A 107 33.80 -23.61 8.64
C GLY A 107 32.68 -22.56 8.60
N LEU A 108 32.10 -22.32 7.43
CA LEU A 108 30.96 -21.42 7.28
C LEU A 108 29.68 -22.13 7.78
N PRO A 109 28.75 -21.41 8.44
CA PRO A 109 27.49 -21.98 8.89
C PRO A 109 26.66 -22.55 7.73
N ALA A 110 25.85 -23.57 8.01
CA ALA A 110 25.00 -24.21 7.02
C ALA A 110 24.00 -23.21 6.42
N ARG A 111 23.82 -23.28 5.10
CA ARG A 111 23.02 -22.34 4.29
C ARG A 111 21.50 -22.45 4.44
N VAL A 112 21.04 -23.49 5.13
CA VAL A 112 19.60 -23.78 5.31
C VAL A 112 19.27 -23.50 6.77
N GLU A 113 18.75 -22.31 7.03
CA GLU A 113 18.03 -22.05 8.28
C GLU A 113 16.78 -22.94 8.29
N GLY A 114 16.51 -23.59 9.43
CA GLY A 114 15.23 -24.27 9.60
C GLY A 114 14.08 -23.27 9.49
N VAL A 115 12.90 -23.70 9.04
CA VAL A 115 11.72 -22.83 8.85
C VAL A 115 11.43 -21.99 10.11
N ALA A 116 11.55 -22.58 11.30
CA ALA A 116 11.33 -21.89 12.57
C ALA A 116 12.42 -20.83 12.88
N GLU A 117 13.68 -21.10 12.52
CA GLU A 117 14.79 -20.16 12.72
C GLU A 117 14.67 -18.97 11.77
N ALA A 118 14.40 -19.22 10.49
CA ALA A 118 14.15 -18.18 9.50
C ALA A 118 12.95 -17.31 9.89
N ALA A 119 11.87 -17.91 10.41
CA ALA A 119 10.69 -17.18 10.87
C ALA A 119 11.00 -16.32 12.11
N ALA A 120 11.77 -16.85 13.06
CA ALA A 120 12.21 -16.10 14.24
C ALA A 120 13.11 -14.92 13.84
N ALA A 121 14.07 -15.15 12.94
CA ALA A 121 14.94 -14.10 12.40
C ALA A 121 14.13 -13.03 11.66
N ALA A 122 13.18 -13.42 10.81
CA ALA A 122 12.29 -12.49 10.12
C ALA A 122 11.47 -11.63 11.11
N ARG A 123 10.85 -12.24 12.13
CA ARG A 123 10.11 -11.49 13.17
C ARG A 123 10.98 -10.48 13.90
N SER A 124 12.24 -10.83 14.17
CA SER A 124 13.16 -9.94 14.87
C SER A 124 13.75 -8.85 13.99
N LEU A 125 14.07 -9.14 12.72
CA LEU A 125 14.95 -8.30 11.90
C LEU A 125 14.33 -7.80 10.59
N ALA A 126 13.35 -8.50 10.04
CA ALA A 126 12.68 -8.05 8.82
C ALA A 126 11.69 -6.91 9.12
N SER A 127 11.50 -6.05 8.12
CA SER A 127 10.40 -5.08 8.10
C SER A 127 9.11 -5.75 7.65
N VAL A 128 9.20 -6.61 6.62
CA VAL A 128 8.07 -7.33 6.03
C VAL A 128 8.46 -8.77 5.71
N THR A 129 7.52 -9.70 5.84
CA THR A 129 7.64 -11.05 5.26
C THR A 129 6.60 -11.24 4.18
N VAL A 130 7.01 -11.68 2.99
CA VAL A 130 6.10 -12.05 1.90
C VAL A 130 5.76 -13.52 2.00
N LEU A 131 4.47 -13.84 2.03
CA LEU A 131 3.93 -15.19 2.04
C LEU A 131 3.74 -15.69 0.61
N LEU A 132 4.40 -16.78 0.23
CA LEU A 132 4.45 -17.27 -1.15
C LEU A 132 3.46 -18.42 -1.39
N ARG A 133 2.73 -18.36 -2.51
CA ARG A 133 1.83 -19.44 -2.95
C ARG A 133 2.59 -20.67 -3.44
N THR A 134 3.80 -20.47 -3.95
CA THR A 134 4.62 -21.52 -4.56
C THR A 134 5.83 -21.84 -3.69
N PRO A 135 6.28 -23.11 -3.63
CA PRO A 135 7.47 -23.47 -2.89
C PRO A 135 8.69 -22.67 -3.35
N LEU A 136 9.53 -22.28 -2.40
CA LEU A 136 10.81 -21.66 -2.70
C LEU A 136 11.83 -22.74 -3.08
N PRO A 137 12.47 -22.69 -4.26
CA PRO A 137 13.39 -23.73 -4.69
C PRO A 137 14.59 -23.94 -3.76
N GLU A 138 15.13 -25.16 -3.80
CA GLU A 138 16.39 -25.53 -3.15
C GLU A 138 17.56 -25.37 -4.11
N GLY A 139 18.67 -24.83 -3.61
CA GLY A 139 19.89 -24.63 -4.39
C GLY A 139 19.96 -23.29 -5.11
N ASN A 140 21.18 -22.85 -5.39
CA ASN A 140 21.46 -21.52 -5.93
C ASN A 140 21.02 -21.39 -7.38
N LEU A 141 21.24 -22.43 -8.17
CA LEU A 141 20.85 -22.47 -9.57
C LEU A 141 19.32 -22.41 -9.72
N ALA A 142 18.59 -23.17 -8.90
CA ALA A 142 17.14 -23.20 -8.94
C ALA A 142 16.53 -21.86 -8.51
N LEU A 143 17.09 -21.19 -7.49
CA LEU A 143 16.66 -19.85 -7.07
C LEU A 143 16.86 -18.79 -8.16
N LYS A 144 18.01 -18.82 -8.84
CA LYS A 144 18.26 -17.92 -9.98
C LYS A 144 17.31 -18.19 -11.15
N ALA A 145 17.06 -19.47 -11.48
CA ALA A 145 16.12 -19.84 -12.52
C ALA A 145 14.71 -19.36 -12.16
N TRP A 146 14.27 -19.59 -10.92
CA TRP A 146 12.98 -19.14 -10.40
C TRP A 146 12.80 -17.62 -10.49
N ALA A 147 13.81 -16.84 -10.14
CA ALA A 147 13.74 -15.38 -10.25
C ALA A 147 13.71 -14.92 -11.72
N ARG A 148 14.48 -15.56 -12.61
CA ARG A 148 14.47 -15.24 -14.05
C ARG A 148 13.13 -15.59 -14.70
N GLU A 149 12.54 -16.75 -14.37
CA GLU A 149 11.23 -17.19 -14.87
C GLU A 149 10.11 -16.23 -14.47
N ARG A 150 10.26 -15.57 -13.33
CA ARG A 150 9.32 -14.56 -12.82
C ARG A 150 9.52 -13.17 -13.39
N GLY A 151 10.53 -12.99 -14.26
CA GLY A 151 10.81 -11.70 -14.88
C GLY A 151 11.22 -10.63 -13.86
N LEU A 152 12.43 -10.74 -13.32
CA LEU A 152 13.01 -9.66 -12.48
C LEU A 152 12.89 -8.30 -13.20
N PRO A 153 12.32 -7.28 -12.53
CA PRO A 153 12.23 -5.92 -13.09
C PRO A 153 13.61 -5.34 -13.42
N GLU A 154 13.63 -4.31 -14.27
CA GLU A 154 14.86 -3.57 -14.54
C GLU A 154 15.44 -2.97 -13.25
N GLY A 155 16.76 -3.05 -13.09
CA GLY A 155 17.44 -2.61 -11.87
C GLY A 155 17.40 -3.61 -10.72
N PHE A 156 16.67 -4.72 -10.83
CA PHE A 156 16.63 -5.77 -9.81
C PHE A 156 17.69 -6.84 -10.10
N ALA A 157 18.29 -7.37 -9.05
CA ALA A 157 19.19 -8.51 -9.14
C ALA A 157 19.03 -9.45 -7.94
N LEU A 158 19.29 -10.74 -8.18
CA LEU A 158 19.34 -11.75 -7.15
C LEU A 158 20.80 -12.18 -6.93
N ARG A 159 21.25 -12.18 -5.67
CA ARG A 159 22.48 -12.86 -5.27
C ARG A 159 22.14 -14.11 -4.47
N THR A 160 22.90 -15.15 -4.72
CA THR A 160 22.77 -16.46 -4.07
C THR A 160 24.14 -16.98 -3.64
N GLU A 161 25.11 -16.09 -3.47
CA GLU A 161 26.52 -16.47 -3.29
C GLU A 161 26.77 -17.14 -1.94
N ARG A 162 26.13 -16.59 -0.91
CA ARG A 162 26.13 -17.08 0.46
C ARG A 162 24.70 -17.31 0.93
N ASP A 163 23.93 -16.24 0.96
CA ASP A 163 22.51 -16.23 1.31
C ASP A 163 21.70 -15.72 0.12
N LEU A 164 20.37 -15.94 0.15
CA LEU A 164 19.47 -15.24 -0.77
C LEU A 164 19.56 -13.75 -0.44
N SER A 165 19.85 -12.90 -1.42
CA SER A 165 19.70 -11.45 -1.26
C SER A 165 19.15 -10.82 -2.53
N PHE A 166 18.32 -9.80 -2.32
CA PHE A 166 17.77 -8.99 -3.41
C PHE A 166 18.50 -7.66 -3.44
N LEU A 167 18.84 -7.23 -4.66
CA LEU A 167 19.35 -5.90 -4.93
C LEU A 167 18.35 -5.16 -5.79
N VAL A 168 18.04 -3.92 -5.40
CA VAL A 168 17.21 -3.00 -6.19
C VAL A 168 18.01 -1.72 -6.40
N GLU A 169 18.39 -1.47 -7.65
CA GLU A 169 19.22 -0.32 -8.05
C GLU A 169 20.48 -0.14 -7.19
N GLY A 170 21.12 -1.26 -6.82
CA GLY A 170 22.34 -1.28 -6.00
C GLY A 170 22.13 -1.26 -4.48
N THR A 171 20.89 -1.10 -4.00
CA THR A 171 20.54 -1.28 -2.57
C THR A 171 20.32 -2.76 -2.30
N GLU A 172 21.05 -3.36 -1.36
CA GLU A 172 20.91 -4.76 -0.95
C GLU A 172 19.98 -4.89 0.26
N PHE A 173 19.02 -5.81 0.19
CA PHE A 173 18.10 -6.11 1.28
C PHE A 173 18.49 -7.41 1.97
N LEU A 174 18.43 -7.40 3.30
CA LEU A 174 18.58 -8.60 4.11
C LEU A 174 17.39 -9.51 3.86
N THR A 175 17.64 -10.82 3.70
CA THR A 175 16.55 -11.78 3.47
C THR A 175 16.59 -12.95 4.44
N TYR A 176 15.39 -13.40 4.81
CA TYR A 176 15.16 -14.51 5.74
C TYR A 176 14.16 -15.46 5.10
N ALA A 177 14.67 -16.48 4.42
CA ALA A 177 13.85 -17.33 3.56
C ALA A 177 13.49 -18.66 4.24
N GLY A 178 12.19 -18.95 4.33
CA GLY A 178 11.68 -20.23 4.81
C GLY A 178 11.05 -21.06 3.70
N ARG A 179 11.46 -22.32 3.58
CA ARG A 179 10.91 -23.29 2.60
C ARG A 179 9.67 -24.04 3.11
N GLY A 180 8.99 -23.47 4.10
CA GLY A 180 7.73 -23.96 4.65
C GLY A 180 6.82 -22.78 4.97
N ALA A 181 5.56 -23.07 5.30
CA ALA A 181 4.61 -22.04 5.71
C ALA A 181 5.14 -21.22 6.90
N PHE A 182 4.84 -19.93 6.91
CA PHE A 182 5.22 -19.06 8.02
C PHE A 182 4.40 -19.44 9.27
N PRO A 183 5.01 -19.62 10.45
CA PRO A 183 4.28 -19.93 11.68
C PRO A 183 3.28 -18.83 12.03
N THR A 184 2.04 -19.20 12.31
CA THR A 184 0.93 -18.26 12.52
C THR A 184 0.78 -17.80 13.96
N GLU A 185 1.50 -18.42 14.92
CA GLU A 185 1.41 -18.04 16.33
C GLU A 185 1.84 -16.57 16.54
N GLY A 186 1.00 -15.78 17.22
CA GLY A 186 1.28 -14.38 17.52
C GLY A 186 1.26 -13.45 16.30
N LEU A 187 0.66 -13.86 15.18
CA LEU A 187 0.30 -12.94 14.09
C LEU A 187 -1.00 -12.20 14.43
N ASP A 188 -1.08 -10.93 14.05
CA ASP A 188 -2.34 -10.20 14.04
C ASP A 188 -3.08 -10.49 12.73
N THR A 189 -4.20 -11.21 12.85
CA THR A 189 -5.03 -11.70 11.74
C THR A 189 -6.39 -11.03 11.71
N THR A 190 -6.55 -9.90 12.42
CA THR A 190 -7.84 -9.20 12.56
C THR A 190 -8.46 -8.82 11.22
N ASP A 191 -7.62 -8.50 10.22
CA ASP A 191 -8.05 -8.01 8.90
C ASP A 191 -8.09 -9.09 7.81
N VAL A 192 -7.92 -10.38 8.16
CA VAL A 192 -7.97 -11.49 7.20
C VAL A 192 -9.10 -12.48 7.52
N PRO A 193 -9.73 -13.11 6.52
CA PRO A 193 -10.76 -14.12 6.76
C PRO A 193 -10.18 -15.37 7.42
N GLU A 194 -11.02 -16.15 8.11
CA GLU A 194 -10.59 -17.35 8.84
C GLU A 194 -9.93 -18.42 7.94
N ASP A 195 -10.27 -18.45 6.65
CA ASP A 195 -9.74 -19.37 5.64
C ASP A 195 -8.58 -18.80 4.82
N PHE A 196 -7.94 -17.73 5.29
CA PHE A 196 -6.80 -17.11 4.61
C PHE A 196 -5.65 -18.10 4.37
N ASP A 197 -5.14 -18.14 3.14
CA ASP A 197 -4.00 -18.97 2.75
C ASP A 197 -2.67 -18.29 3.14
N PHE A 198 -2.00 -18.84 4.14
CA PHE A 198 -0.67 -18.36 4.58
C PHE A 198 0.49 -18.78 3.67
N GLY A 199 0.19 -19.45 2.54
CA GLY A 199 1.17 -19.91 1.58
C GLY A 199 1.98 -21.12 2.08
N CYS A 200 2.94 -21.54 1.26
CA CYS A 200 3.78 -22.71 1.54
C CYS A 200 5.28 -22.41 1.70
N ALA A 201 5.67 -21.15 1.54
CA ALA A 201 7.02 -20.64 1.74
C ALA A 201 6.95 -19.15 2.09
N PHE A 202 8.04 -18.57 2.56
CA PHE A 202 8.10 -17.14 2.83
C PHE A 202 9.49 -16.54 2.61
N ILE A 203 9.51 -15.22 2.39
CA ILE A 203 10.74 -14.41 2.33
C ILE A 203 10.55 -13.18 3.22
N GLY A 204 11.24 -13.15 4.35
CA GLY A 204 11.44 -11.94 5.15
C GLY A 204 12.41 -10.99 4.45
N LEU A 205 12.12 -9.70 4.47
CA LEU A 205 12.91 -8.62 3.88
C LEU A 205 13.17 -7.53 4.93
N GLY A 206 14.44 -7.16 5.12
CA GLY A 206 14.87 -6.11 6.04
C GLY A 206 15.74 -5.06 5.35
N ILE A 207 15.64 -3.82 5.85
CA ILE A 207 16.44 -2.65 5.45
C ILE A 207 17.64 -2.37 6.37
N GLY A 208 17.85 -3.23 7.38
CA GLY A 208 18.94 -3.08 8.35
C GLY A 208 18.54 -3.64 9.71
N LEU A 209 19.26 -3.24 10.76
CA LEU A 209 18.86 -3.56 12.13
C LEU A 209 17.71 -2.62 12.56
N PRO A 210 16.62 -3.14 13.15
CA PRO A 210 15.55 -2.30 13.65
C PRO A 210 16.05 -1.20 14.59
N GLY A 211 15.52 0.01 14.43
CA GLY A 211 15.93 1.20 15.19
C GLY A 211 17.18 1.92 14.68
N VAL A 212 18.01 1.31 13.81
CA VAL A 212 19.19 1.99 13.25
C VAL A 212 18.78 3.18 12.38
N HIS A 213 17.73 3.05 11.58
CA HIS A 213 17.22 4.14 10.75
C HIS A 213 16.82 5.39 11.54
N ARG A 214 16.27 5.23 12.76
CA ARG A 214 16.00 6.36 13.65
C ARG A 214 17.30 7.02 14.10
N GLN A 215 18.33 6.23 14.42
CA GLN A 215 19.66 6.76 14.77
C GLN A 215 20.35 7.45 13.59
N GLU A 216 20.27 6.87 12.38
CA GLU A 216 20.79 7.47 11.16
C GLU A 216 20.10 8.80 10.89
N ARG A 217 18.77 8.86 10.97
CA ARG A 217 18.01 10.11 10.87
C ARG A 217 18.47 11.15 11.87
N LEU A 218 18.78 10.79 13.12
CA LEU A 218 19.33 11.74 14.09
C LEU A 218 20.71 12.31 13.70
N ILE A 219 21.51 11.56 12.91
CA ILE A 219 22.85 11.97 12.47
C ILE A 219 22.80 12.81 11.19
N VAL A 220 22.06 12.37 10.17
CA VAL A 220 21.99 13.01 8.83
C VAL A 220 20.80 13.96 8.66
N GLY A 221 19.85 13.95 9.58
CA GLY A 221 18.65 14.79 9.56
C GLY A 221 17.77 14.54 8.32
N ASN A 222 17.12 15.60 7.84
CA ASN A 222 16.17 15.55 6.73
C ASN A 222 16.81 15.24 5.36
N ALA A 223 18.15 15.12 5.28
CA ALA A 223 18.83 14.71 4.05
C ALA A 223 18.60 13.22 3.73
N TRP A 224 18.19 12.43 4.72
CA TRP A 224 17.82 11.03 4.55
C TRP A 224 16.30 10.91 4.36
N ASP A 225 15.87 10.51 3.16
CA ASP A 225 14.46 10.31 2.80
C ASP A 225 14.28 8.90 2.21
N VAL A 226 13.66 8.02 2.99
CA VAL A 226 13.38 6.62 2.59
C VAL A 226 12.34 6.50 1.47
N TRP A 227 11.58 7.57 1.21
CA TRP A 227 10.54 7.62 0.18
C TRP A 227 10.94 8.44 -1.05
N ALA A 228 12.13 9.06 -1.05
CA ALA A 228 12.68 9.68 -2.26
C ALA A 228 12.75 8.68 -3.43
N PRO A 229 12.97 9.14 -4.68
CA PRO A 229 12.94 8.27 -5.86
C PRO A 229 13.90 7.05 -5.76
N LYS A 230 15.00 7.20 -5.02
CA LYS A 230 15.98 6.12 -4.76
C LYS A 230 15.99 5.62 -3.31
N GLY A 231 14.98 6.01 -2.53
CA GLY A 231 14.83 5.70 -1.12
C GLY A 231 14.56 4.22 -0.87
N GLU A 232 15.01 3.73 0.28
CA GLU A 232 14.99 2.30 0.61
C GLU A 232 13.57 1.76 0.82
N ALA A 233 12.65 2.54 1.39
CA ALA A 233 11.26 2.12 1.58
C ALA A 233 10.51 2.01 0.24
N ARG A 234 10.79 2.91 -0.72
CA ARG A 234 10.24 2.82 -2.08
C ARG A 234 10.72 1.55 -2.77
N LYS A 235 12.03 1.30 -2.77
CA LYS A 235 12.64 0.09 -3.35
C LYS A 235 12.15 -1.19 -2.69
N LEU A 236 12.02 -1.19 -1.37
CA LEU A 236 11.45 -2.32 -0.62
C LEU A 236 10.00 -2.56 -1.04
N SER A 237 9.20 -1.50 -1.19
CA SER A 237 7.81 -1.60 -1.67
C SER A 237 7.71 -2.19 -3.07
N MET A 238 8.58 -1.77 -4.00
CA MET A 238 8.65 -2.35 -5.34
C MET A 238 9.04 -3.83 -5.31
N LEU A 239 10.01 -4.20 -4.47
CA LEU A 239 10.43 -5.59 -4.28
C LEU A 239 9.31 -6.45 -3.68
N THR A 240 8.63 -5.96 -2.65
CA THR A 240 7.48 -6.63 -2.05
C THR A 240 6.34 -6.78 -3.05
N GLN A 241 6.02 -5.74 -3.83
CA GLN A 241 4.99 -5.79 -4.88
C GLN A 241 5.31 -6.87 -5.93
N TRP A 242 6.55 -6.92 -6.43
CA TRP A 242 6.97 -7.93 -7.39
C TRP A 242 6.86 -9.36 -6.81
N LEU A 243 7.28 -9.58 -5.55
CA LEU A 243 7.13 -10.89 -4.90
C LEU A 243 5.66 -11.28 -4.71
N LEU A 244 4.77 -10.31 -4.47
CA LEU A 244 3.34 -10.53 -4.25
C LEU A 244 2.57 -10.94 -5.52
N GLU A 245 3.13 -10.78 -6.71
CA GLU A 245 2.55 -11.35 -7.96
C GLU A 245 2.35 -12.88 -7.84
N HIS A 246 3.13 -13.52 -6.97
CA HIS A 246 3.02 -14.94 -6.65
C HIS A 246 2.83 -15.19 -5.14
N GLY A 247 2.45 -14.16 -4.38
CA GLY A 247 2.20 -14.21 -2.95
C GLY A 247 0.73 -14.27 -2.58
N THR A 248 0.44 -14.67 -1.35
CA THR A 248 -0.91 -14.60 -0.75
C THR A 248 -1.11 -13.33 0.07
N GLY A 249 -0.04 -12.82 0.68
CA GLY A 249 -0.04 -11.61 1.47
C GLY A 249 1.31 -11.33 2.10
N VAL A 250 1.31 -10.40 3.05
CA VAL A 250 2.49 -9.99 3.80
C VAL A 250 2.25 -10.04 5.30
N VAL A 251 3.32 -10.17 6.07
CA VAL A 251 3.37 -9.94 7.51
C VAL A 251 4.21 -8.69 7.77
N LEU A 252 3.63 -7.67 8.40
CA LEU A 252 4.28 -6.42 8.76
C LEU A 252 4.79 -6.49 10.20
N HIS A 253 6.06 -6.87 10.37
CA HIS A 253 6.61 -7.16 11.69
C HIS A 253 6.68 -5.95 12.61
N ARG A 254 6.87 -4.76 12.05
CA ARG A 254 6.90 -3.52 12.82
C ARG A 254 5.51 -2.98 13.17
N ALA A 255 4.49 -3.41 12.45
CA ALA A 255 3.10 -3.06 12.69
C ALA A 255 2.39 -4.15 13.53
N GLY A 256 3.03 -4.66 14.58
CA GLY A 256 2.44 -5.68 15.46
C GLY A 256 2.31 -7.09 14.86
N ASN A 257 3.10 -7.42 13.83
CA ASN A 257 2.95 -8.65 13.02
C ASN A 257 1.59 -8.73 12.30
N LEU A 258 1.08 -7.58 11.84
CA LEU A 258 -0.14 -7.50 11.05
C LEU A 258 -0.02 -8.29 9.74
N VAL A 259 -1.02 -9.13 9.47
CA VAL A 259 -1.16 -9.85 8.21
C VAL A 259 -2.03 -9.03 7.27
N VAL A 260 -1.53 -8.75 6.07
CA VAL A 260 -2.25 -8.00 5.03
C VAL A 260 -2.34 -8.83 3.75
N PRO A 261 -3.53 -9.06 3.19
CA PRO A 261 -3.70 -9.76 1.91
C PRO A 261 -2.96 -9.07 0.77
N ALA A 262 -2.47 -9.85 -0.20
CA ALA A 262 -1.66 -9.33 -1.31
C ALA A 262 -2.36 -8.20 -2.08
N GLU A 263 -3.63 -8.42 -2.45
CA GLU A 263 -4.42 -7.44 -3.21
C GLU A 263 -4.62 -6.13 -2.44
N GLN A 264 -4.85 -6.21 -1.13
CA GLN A 264 -5.00 -5.05 -0.27
C GLN A 264 -3.68 -4.28 -0.13
N PHE A 265 -2.58 -4.97 0.15
CA PHE A 265 -1.27 -4.34 0.29
C PHE A 265 -0.85 -3.64 -1.01
N VAL A 266 -0.97 -4.33 -2.16
CA VAL A 266 -0.65 -3.74 -3.48
C VAL A 266 -1.55 -2.54 -3.80
N ARG A 267 -2.84 -2.60 -3.49
CA ARG A 267 -3.75 -1.45 -3.66
C ARG A 267 -3.33 -0.26 -2.81
N MET A 268 -2.87 -0.50 -1.57
CA MET A 268 -2.42 0.57 -0.66
C MET A 268 -1.08 1.19 -1.08
N LEU A 269 -0.26 0.48 -1.87
CA LEU A 269 1.01 1.00 -2.40
C LEU A 269 0.83 2.10 -3.47
N GLY A 270 -0.32 2.18 -4.12
CA GLY A 270 -0.60 3.20 -5.15
C GLY A 270 0.40 3.17 -6.32
N GLU A 271 0.74 4.35 -6.86
CA GLU A 271 1.63 4.49 -8.02
C GLU A 271 3.08 4.74 -7.58
N LEU A 272 3.86 3.67 -7.38
CA LEU A 272 5.25 3.76 -6.90
C LEU A 272 6.23 4.44 -7.89
N ASP A 273 5.83 4.62 -9.15
CA ASP A 273 6.64 5.36 -10.15
C ASP A 273 6.46 6.88 -10.04
N ASP A 274 5.45 7.36 -9.31
CA ASP A 274 5.27 8.78 -9.00
C ASP A 274 6.18 9.16 -7.82
N ASP A 275 7.09 10.11 -8.06
CA ASP A 275 8.02 10.65 -7.05
C ASP A 275 7.30 11.23 -5.83
N GLU A 276 6.06 11.70 -6.01
CA GLU A 276 5.23 12.24 -4.94
C GLU A 276 4.43 11.16 -4.21
N CYS A 277 4.34 9.93 -4.72
CA CYS A 277 3.68 8.82 -4.03
C CYS A 277 4.48 8.40 -2.79
N ARG A 278 3.85 8.43 -1.61
CA ARG A 278 4.47 8.01 -0.33
C ARG A 278 3.48 7.11 0.43
N PRO A 279 3.33 5.83 0.05
CA PRO A 279 2.27 4.95 0.53
C PRO A 279 2.56 4.35 1.91
N PHE A 280 2.80 5.22 2.89
CA PHE A 280 3.19 4.80 4.24
C PHE A 280 2.09 3.98 4.94
N SER A 281 0.83 4.22 4.62
CA SER A 281 -0.32 3.48 5.17
C SER A 281 -0.27 1.98 4.90
N ALA A 282 0.33 1.54 3.79
CA ALA A 282 0.50 0.13 3.48
C ALA A 282 1.36 -0.61 4.52
N TRP A 283 2.17 0.11 5.28
CA TRP A 283 3.18 -0.41 6.19
C TRP A 283 2.83 -0.24 7.67
N LEU A 284 1.70 0.39 7.99
CA LEU A 284 1.32 0.72 9.36
C LEU A 284 0.06 -0.01 9.77
N ALA A 285 0.00 -0.35 11.05
CA ALA A 285 -1.26 -0.62 11.73
C ALA A 285 -1.68 0.64 12.50
N VAL A 286 -2.99 0.82 12.67
CA VAL A 286 -3.52 1.85 13.55
C VAL A 286 -4.61 1.23 14.41
N GLY A 287 -4.48 1.38 15.72
CA GLY A 287 -5.41 0.70 16.62
C GLY A 287 -5.34 1.18 18.05
N PRO A 288 -6.31 0.76 18.87
CA PRO A 288 -6.29 1.05 20.29
C PRO A 288 -5.26 0.16 21.01
N PHE A 289 -4.59 0.71 22.01
CA PHE A 289 -3.74 -0.03 22.94
C PHE A 289 -3.86 0.55 24.34
N THR A 290 -3.51 -0.23 25.36
CA THR A 290 -3.57 0.22 26.76
C THR A 290 -2.17 0.25 27.35
N HIS A 291 -1.80 1.41 27.88
CA HIS A 291 -0.53 1.63 28.57
C HIS A 291 -0.82 2.31 29.92
N GLU A 292 -0.27 1.76 31.01
CA GLU A 292 -0.46 2.28 32.37
C GLU A 292 -1.93 2.57 32.76
N GLY A 293 -2.87 1.74 32.27
CA GLY A 293 -4.30 1.88 32.56
C GLY A 293 -5.03 2.98 31.76
N THR A 294 -4.33 3.69 30.88
CA THR A 294 -4.92 4.62 29.91
C THR A 294 -5.01 3.96 28.54
N THR A 295 -6.16 4.09 27.87
CA THR A 295 -6.33 3.63 26.49
C THR A 295 -5.93 4.73 25.53
N PHE A 296 -5.01 4.39 24.64
CA PHE A 296 -4.55 5.22 23.54
C PHE A 296 -5.04 4.64 22.22
N TYR A 297 -5.09 5.49 21.20
CA TYR A 297 -5.12 5.11 19.80
C TYR A 297 -3.80 5.53 19.19
N GLY A 298 -3.12 4.67 18.44
CA GLY A 298 -1.84 5.03 17.87
C GLY A 298 -1.49 4.27 16.61
N THR A 299 -0.43 4.74 15.96
CA THR A 299 0.22 4.05 14.85
C THR A 299 1.19 3.00 15.36
N PHE A 300 1.44 1.98 14.55
CA PHE A 300 2.50 1.00 14.76
C PHE A 300 3.22 0.77 13.43
N GLY A 301 4.56 0.82 13.46
CA GLY A 301 5.42 0.51 12.30
C GLY A 301 6.07 1.72 11.64
N MET A 302 5.96 2.92 12.23
CA MET A 302 6.64 4.13 11.73
C MET A 302 8.17 4.01 11.76
N ASP A 303 8.69 3.11 12.59
CA ASP A 303 10.12 2.81 12.73
C ASP A 303 10.75 2.30 11.42
N VAL A 304 9.98 1.66 10.52
CA VAL A 304 10.39 1.27 9.16
C VAL A 304 10.90 2.49 8.39
N PHE A 305 10.39 3.68 8.69
CA PHE A 305 10.76 4.94 8.06
C PHE A 305 11.74 5.77 8.90
N GLY A 306 12.23 5.19 10.00
CA GLY A 306 13.04 5.87 11.00
C GLY A 306 12.29 7.02 11.67
N LEU A 307 10.97 6.88 11.86
CA LEU A 307 10.11 7.86 12.52
C LEU A 307 9.45 7.24 13.77
N PRO A 308 9.14 8.03 14.80
CA PRO A 308 8.42 7.53 15.97
C PRO A 308 6.96 7.24 15.63
N ASP A 309 6.38 6.28 16.35
CA ASP A 309 4.94 6.10 16.39
C ASP A 309 4.26 7.27 17.12
N VAL A 310 2.99 7.49 16.79
CA VAL A 310 2.19 8.58 17.34
C VAL A 310 0.96 8.00 18.01
N ALA A 311 0.66 8.46 19.21
CA ALA A 311 -0.48 8.04 20.01
C ALA A 311 -1.32 9.24 20.47
N VAL A 312 -2.56 8.97 20.84
CA VAL A 312 -3.48 9.95 21.43
C VAL A 312 -4.44 9.23 22.37
N SER A 313 -4.73 9.84 23.52
CA SER A 313 -5.63 9.24 24.50
C SER A 313 -7.08 9.21 23.98
N VAL A 314 -7.79 8.12 24.30
CA VAL A 314 -9.18 7.89 23.91
C VAL A 314 -10.04 7.71 25.16
N LYS A 315 -11.21 8.36 25.18
CA LYS A 315 -12.25 8.08 26.16
C LYS A 315 -12.98 6.80 25.75
N ALA A 316 -13.06 5.82 26.65
CA ALA A 316 -13.44 4.43 26.34
C ALA A 316 -14.79 4.28 25.60
N ASP A 317 -15.72 5.22 25.76
CA ASP A 317 -17.10 5.13 25.25
C ASP A 317 -17.51 6.28 24.31
N ASP A 318 -16.56 6.98 23.69
CA ASP A 318 -16.86 8.06 22.74
C ASP A 318 -16.43 7.70 21.30
N PRO A 319 -17.37 7.22 20.45
CA PRO A 319 -17.11 6.93 19.04
C PRO A 319 -16.60 8.14 18.25
N TRP A 320 -17.06 9.35 18.58
CA TRP A 320 -16.60 10.58 17.92
C TRP A 320 -15.12 10.81 18.24
N SER A 321 -14.78 10.80 19.53
CA SER A 321 -13.39 10.95 19.97
C SER A 321 -12.48 9.89 19.33
N ARG A 322 -12.92 8.63 19.27
CA ARG A 322 -12.16 7.54 18.62
C ARG A 322 -11.92 7.81 17.14
N GLN A 323 -12.93 8.22 16.37
CA GLN A 323 -12.77 8.59 14.96
C GLN A 323 -11.81 9.77 14.81
N ARG A 324 -11.95 10.82 15.63
CA ARG A 324 -11.04 11.97 15.62
C ARG A 324 -9.60 11.57 15.92
N ARG A 325 -9.41 10.63 16.83
CA ARG A 325 -8.09 10.12 17.22
C ARG A 325 -7.45 9.31 16.11
N HIS A 326 -8.23 8.50 15.41
CA HIS A 326 -7.79 7.79 14.20
C HIS A 326 -7.29 8.76 13.13
N GLU A 327 -8.08 9.79 12.81
CA GLU A 327 -7.66 10.80 11.81
C GLU A 327 -6.42 11.58 12.25
N ALA A 328 -6.31 11.91 13.55
CA ALA A 328 -5.20 12.68 14.08
C ALA A 328 -3.85 11.95 13.99
N VAL A 329 -3.79 10.68 14.40
CA VAL A 329 -2.54 9.91 14.37
C VAL A 329 -2.09 9.64 12.93
N LEU A 330 -3.04 9.37 12.04
CA LEU A 330 -2.74 9.22 10.61
C LEU A 330 -2.26 10.52 9.99
N PHE A 331 -2.88 11.67 10.31
CA PHE A 331 -2.42 12.97 9.83
C PHE A 331 -1.02 13.30 10.33
N ALA A 332 -0.73 13.01 11.60
CA ALA A 332 0.60 13.18 12.17
C ALA A 332 1.64 12.33 11.42
N ALA A 333 1.35 11.05 11.16
CA ALA A 333 2.20 10.18 10.34
C ALA A 333 2.39 10.75 8.92
N TYR A 334 1.31 11.19 8.27
CA TYR A 334 1.38 11.84 6.95
C TYR A 334 2.31 13.07 6.96
N ARG A 335 2.15 13.96 7.93
CA ARG A 335 2.99 15.17 8.07
C ARG A 335 4.46 14.81 8.22
N MET A 336 4.79 13.84 9.07
CA MET A 336 6.19 13.40 9.26
C MET A 336 6.79 12.78 7.99
N ILE A 337 6.03 11.94 7.29
CA ILE A 337 6.47 11.29 6.06
C ILE A 337 6.66 12.28 4.90
N ARG A 338 5.75 13.26 4.77
CA ARG A 338 5.79 14.27 3.70
C ARG A 338 6.86 15.30 3.91
N GLU A 339 6.98 15.80 5.13
CA GLU A 339 7.98 16.80 5.47
C GLU A 339 9.35 16.16 5.77
N ASN A 340 9.40 14.83 5.74
CA ASN A 340 10.57 14.01 6.02
C ASN A 340 11.28 14.43 7.33
N ARG A 341 10.51 14.58 8.41
CA ARG A 341 11.00 14.98 9.74
C ARG A 341 10.12 14.43 10.85
N GLU A 342 10.67 14.33 12.05
CA GLU A 342 9.86 14.12 13.26
C GLU A 342 9.07 15.40 13.60
N LEU A 343 7.89 15.24 14.20
CA LEU A 343 7.19 16.35 14.85
C LEU A 343 7.93 16.73 16.14
N ARG A 344 7.80 17.99 16.55
CA ARG A 344 8.48 18.50 17.74
C ARG A 344 7.50 18.64 18.90
N ALA A 345 7.98 18.38 20.12
CA ALA A 345 7.21 18.73 21.31
C ALA A 345 6.85 20.23 21.32
N GLY A 346 5.59 20.55 21.63
CA GLY A 346 5.00 21.88 21.54
C GLY A 346 4.58 22.31 20.12
N GLU A 347 4.74 21.46 19.11
CA GLU A 347 4.18 21.72 17.77
C GLU A 347 2.66 21.53 17.79
N HIS A 348 1.94 22.35 17.03
CA HIS A 348 0.48 22.27 16.92
C HIS A 348 0.07 21.69 15.56
N LEU A 349 -0.74 20.64 15.59
CA LEU A 349 -1.33 20.01 14.41
C LEU A 349 -2.80 20.39 14.26
N HIS A 350 -3.14 21.04 13.16
CA HIS A 350 -4.54 21.29 12.79
C HIS A 350 -5.02 20.16 11.89
N VAL A 351 -5.81 19.24 12.45
CA VAL A 351 -6.28 18.03 11.78
C VAL A 351 -7.68 18.30 11.19
N PRO A 352 -7.86 18.31 9.87
CA PRO A 352 -9.18 18.37 9.23
C PRO A 352 -10.11 17.24 9.70
N LEU A 353 -11.42 17.49 9.75
CA LEU A 353 -12.39 16.39 9.87
C LEU A 353 -12.55 15.63 8.56
N ARG A 354 -12.84 14.33 8.68
CA ARG A 354 -13.16 13.42 7.57
C ARG A 354 -11.98 13.18 6.64
N LEU A 355 -10.77 13.20 7.19
CA LEU A 355 -9.55 13.07 6.42
C LEU A 355 -9.31 11.60 5.99
N ARG A 356 -9.17 11.37 4.69
CA ARG A 356 -8.83 10.05 4.12
C ARG A 356 -7.32 9.91 3.97
N VAL A 357 -6.64 9.66 5.07
CA VAL A 357 -5.19 9.44 5.05
C VAL A 357 -4.87 8.02 4.63
N GLY A 358 -3.94 7.87 3.70
CA GLY A 358 -3.40 6.57 3.30
C GLY A 358 -3.71 6.11 1.89
N ALA A 359 -4.36 6.94 1.07
CA ALA A 359 -4.41 6.78 -0.38
C ALA A 359 -3.58 7.88 -1.04
N TRP A 360 -2.86 7.54 -2.12
CA TRP A 360 -2.22 8.53 -3.00
C TRP A 360 -3.10 8.76 -4.23
N PRO A 361 -3.34 10.02 -4.64
CA PRO A 361 -2.99 11.26 -3.95
C PRO A 361 -3.80 11.49 -2.67
N LEU A 362 -3.21 12.21 -1.70
CA LEU A 362 -3.96 12.61 -0.51
C LEU A 362 -4.92 13.74 -0.87
N ASP A 363 -6.21 13.48 -0.74
CA ASP A 363 -7.26 14.47 -0.95
C ASP A 363 -7.54 15.25 0.34
N ILE A 364 -6.79 16.35 0.55
CA ILE A 364 -7.04 17.32 1.64
C ILE A 364 -7.88 18.48 1.07
N SER A 365 -9.11 18.64 1.57
CA SER A 365 -9.83 19.91 1.46
C SER A 365 -9.40 20.81 2.63
N TRP A 366 -8.79 21.95 2.31
CA TRP A 366 -8.24 22.91 3.30
C TRP A 366 -9.28 23.89 3.86
N GLU A 367 -10.53 23.85 3.37
CA GLU A 367 -11.67 24.64 3.87
C GLU A 367 -12.52 23.85 4.88
N SER A 368 -11.82 23.25 5.85
CA SER A 368 -12.35 22.25 6.76
C SER A 368 -12.42 22.77 8.19
N ASP A 369 -13.46 22.42 8.94
CA ASP A 369 -13.39 22.49 10.40
C ASP A 369 -12.30 21.53 10.91
N VAL A 370 -11.53 21.99 11.89
CA VAL A 370 -10.27 21.37 12.34
C VAL A 370 -10.30 21.17 13.85
N ILE A 371 -9.63 20.10 14.31
CA ILE A 371 -9.28 19.96 15.72
C ILE A 371 -7.77 20.15 15.84
N SER A 372 -7.37 21.02 16.76
CA SER A 372 -5.96 21.26 17.08
C SER A 372 -5.46 20.28 18.13
N TYR A 373 -4.26 19.78 17.92
CA TYR A 373 -3.55 18.91 18.84
C TYR A 373 -2.16 19.48 19.10
N GLU A 374 -1.80 19.62 20.36
CA GLU A 374 -0.43 19.88 20.78
C GLU A 374 0.35 18.56 20.79
N VAL A 375 1.53 18.53 20.19
CA VAL A 375 2.44 17.38 20.22
C VAL A 375 3.21 17.39 21.52
N SER A 376 3.12 16.31 22.28
CA SER A 376 3.94 16.02 23.45
C SER A 376 4.89 14.84 23.13
N ASP A 377 5.98 14.74 23.88
CA ASP A 377 6.92 13.60 23.82
C ASP A 377 7.02 13.02 25.24
N ASP A 378 6.68 11.73 25.39
CA ASP A 378 6.78 11.02 26.68
C ASP A 378 8.11 10.27 26.85
N GLY A 379 9.01 10.35 25.85
CA GLY A 379 10.29 9.69 25.81
C GLY A 379 10.28 8.35 25.07
N GLU A 380 9.11 7.74 24.84
CA GLU A 380 8.96 6.50 24.06
C GLU A 380 8.31 6.77 22.70
N GLN A 381 7.29 7.63 22.68
CA GLN A 381 6.48 7.95 21.50
C GLN A 381 6.02 9.41 21.51
N LEU A 382 5.50 9.87 20.37
CA LEU A 382 4.84 11.17 20.29
C LEU A 382 3.39 11.03 20.73
N VAL A 383 2.95 11.86 21.67
CA VAL A 383 1.57 11.88 22.17
C VAL A 383 0.88 13.16 21.72
N LEU A 384 -0.21 13.03 20.97
CA LEU A 384 -1.05 14.17 20.61
C LEU A 384 -2.01 14.47 21.77
N VAL A 385 -2.01 15.71 22.23
CA VAL A 385 -2.90 16.22 23.27
C VAL A 385 -3.93 17.11 22.60
N PRO A 386 -5.24 16.77 22.62
CA PRO A 386 -6.27 17.62 22.04
C PRO A 386 -6.36 18.93 22.84
N GLU A 387 -6.29 20.08 22.16
CA GLU A 387 -6.39 21.40 22.81
C GLU A 387 -7.82 21.72 23.25
N GLU A 388 -8.79 21.46 22.37
CA GLU A 388 -10.21 21.62 22.65
C GLU A 388 -10.99 20.54 21.90
N GLU A 389 -11.81 19.77 22.61
CA GLU A 389 -12.65 18.75 21.99
C GLU A 389 -13.96 19.40 21.52
N GLN A 390 -13.99 19.79 20.25
CA GLN A 390 -15.18 20.32 19.63
C GLN A 390 -16.09 19.18 19.15
N HIS A 391 -17.32 19.23 19.63
CA HIS A 391 -18.40 18.31 19.32
C HIS A 391 -19.38 19.02 18.38
N PRO A 392 -19.32 18.79 17.05
CA PRO A 392 -20.16 19.52 16.11
C PRO A 392 -21.65 19.28 16.35
N GLU A 393 -22.04 18.19 17.01
CA GLU A 393 -23.40 17.95 17.47
C GLU A 393 -23.93 19.03 18.42
N LEU A 394 -23.06 19.65 19.24
CA LEU A 394 -23.46 20.74 20.13
C LEU A 394 -23.78 22.00 19.33
N ALA A 395 -22.94 22.33 18.36
CA ALA A 395 -23.19 23.45 17.46
C ALA A 395 -24.46 23.21 16.62
N TRP A 396 -24.69 21.98 16.13
CA TRP A 396 -25.83 21.63 15.30
C TRP A 396 -27.19 21.73 16.01
N ARG A 397 -27.22 21.62 17.34
CA ARG A 397 -28.45 21.76 18.12
C ARG A 397 -29.05 23.15 18.06
N GLU A 398 -28.25 24.16 17.75
CA GLU A 398 -28.77 25.52 17.57
C GLU A 398 -29.65 25.58 16.31
N PRO A 399 -30.88 26.12 16.37
CA PRO A 399 -31.84 26.08 15.25
C PRO A 399 -31.31 26.65 13.93
N ASP A 400 -30.46 27.68 14.01
CA ASP A 400 -29.86 28.38 12.87
C ASP A 400 -28.40 27.95 12.59
N ALA A 401 -27.94 26.86 13.21
CA ALA A 401 -26.57 26.39 13.08
C ALA A 401 -26.18 26.15 11.62
N ARG A 402 -25.01 26.68 11.26
CA ARG A 402 -24.31 26.34 10.02
C ARG A 402 -22.99 25.71 10.40
N LEU A 403 -22.94 24.38 10.33
CA LEU A 403 -21.68 23.66 10.45
C LEU A 403 -20.79 23.94 9.24
N ALA A 404 -19.48 23.79 9.40
CA ALA A 404 -18.61 23.56 8.27
C ALA A 404 -19.04 22.30 7.51
N LEU A 405 -18.73 22.23 6.22
CA LEU A 405 -19.18 21.12 5.37
C LEU A 405 -18.73 19.77 5.91
N ASN A 406 -17.44 19.60 6.18
CA ASN A 406 -16.86 18.35 6.66
C ASN A 406 -17.43 17.91 8.02
N ALA A 407 -17.71 18.85 8.93
CA ALA A 407 -18.37 18.57 10.20
C ALA A 407 -19.81 18.06 9.99
N TYR A 408 -20.55 18.68 9.07
CA TYR A 408 -21.86 18.17 8.66
C TYR A 408 -21.76 16.76 8.07
N GLN A 409 -20.85 16.56 7.11
CA GLN A 409 -20.70 15.27 6.42
C GLN A 409 -20.31 14.14 7.39
N ALA A 410 -19.45 14.42 8.38
CA ALA A 410 -19.06 13.45 9.40
C ALA A 410 -20.24 13.09 10.34
N LEU A 411 -21.04 14.07 10.76
CA LEU A 411 -22.26 13.79 11.52
C LEU A 411 -23.29 13.01 10.71
N PHE A 412 -23.45 13.36 9.43
CA PHE A 412 -24.37 12.69 8.52
C PHE A 412 -23.96 11.24 8.29
N ASP A 413 -22.68 10.96 8.02
CA ASP A 413 -22.16 9.59 7.88
C ASP A 413 -22.49 8.73 9.10
N ARG A 414 -22.21 9.25 10.30
CA ARG A 414 -22.48 8.54 11.55
C ARG A 414 -23.97 8.27 11.78
N GLY A 415 -24.81 9.27 11.50
CA GLY A 415 -26.26 9.12 11.62
C GLY A 415 -26.80 8.13 10.57
N LEU A 416 -26.28 8.20 9.35
CA LEU A 416 -26.67 7.33 8.25
C LEU A 416 -26.29 5.88 8.54
N ASP A 417 -25.09 5.61 9.07
CA ASP A 417 -24.69 4.25 9.44
C ASP A 417 -25.54 3.66 10.57
N THR A 418 -26.14 4.51 11.40
CA THR A 418 -27.12 4.08 12.41
C THR A 418 -28.47 3.74 11.79
N LEU A 419 -28.92 4.54 10.81
CA LEU A 419 -30.21 4.34 10.12
C LEU A 419 -30.15 3.17 9.12
N LEU A 420 -29.05 3.08 8.36
CA LEU A 420 -28.79 2.14 7.28
C LEU A 420 -27.30 1.70 7.35
N PRO A 421 -26.99 0.65 8.12
CA PRO A 421 -25.62 0.14 8.25
C PRO A 421 -24.99 -0.18 6.89
N SER A 422 -23.90 0.53 6.57
CA SER A 422 -23.23 0.46 5.27
C SER A 422 -21.75 0.82 5.35
N GLU A 423 -20.98 0.41 4.35
CA GLU A 423 -19.55 0.69 4.20
C GLU A 423 -19.32 1.60 3.00
N LEU A 424 -18.63 2.72 3.20
CA LEU A 424 -18.31 3.67 2.13
C LEU A 424 -17.26 3.11 1.17
N ARG A 425 -17.64 2.86 -0.08
CA ARG A 425 -16.77 2.32 -1.13
C ARG A 425 -16.14 3.42 -1.99
N VAL A 426 -16.93 4.41 -2.39
CA VAL A 426 -16.50 5.51 -3.27
C VAL A 426 -17.12 6.81 -2.78
N ASP A 427 -16.37 7.92 -2.86
CA ASP A 427 -16.84 9.28 -2.59
C ASP A 427 -16.37 10.17 -3.72
N VAL A 428 -17.31 10.74 -4.47
CA VAL A 428 -17.04 11.65 -5.59
C VAL A 428 -17.40 13.06 -5.14
N ARG A 429 -16.37 13.90 -5.01
CA ARG A 429 -16.50 15.26 -4.50
C ARG A 429 -16.61 16.27 -5.64
N SER A 430 -17.36 17.33 -5.41
CA SER A 430 -17.33 18.53 -6.26
C SER A 430 -16.00 19.25 -6.03
N ASN A 431 -15.31 19.59 -7.12
CA ASN A 431 -14.12 20.44 -7.06
C ASN A 431 -14.44 21.91 -6.74
N ASN A 432 -15.73 22.27 -6.73
CA ASN A 432 -16.20 23.60 -6.36
C ASN A 432 -17.00 23.50 -5.05
N PRO A 433 -16.50 24.08 -3.94
CA PRO A 433 -17.18 24.05 -2.64
C PRO A 433 -18.50 24.84 -2.63
N ASP A 434 -18.71 25.72 -3.62
CA ASP A 434 -19.96 26.48 -3.76
C ASP A 434 -21.06 25.70 -4.51
N VAL A 435 -20.75 24.53 -5.05
CA VAL A 435 -21.69 23.71 -5.84
C VAL A 435 -22.17 22.53 -5.01
N THR A 436 -23.49 22.37 -4.94
CA THR A 436 -24.18 21.27 -4.27
C THR A 436 -24.69 20.24 -5.30
N PRO A 437 -24.64 18.93 -5.02
CA PRO A 437 -24.15 18.32 -3.80
C PRO A 437 -22.63 18.41 -3.72
N HIS A 438 -22.11 18.62 -2.51
CA HIS A 438 -20.67 18.71 -2.30
C HIS A 438 -19.98 17.36 -2.53
N SER A 439 -20.68 16.25 -2.27
CA SER A 439 -20.27 14.93 -2.75
C SER A 439 -21.44 13.97 -2.96
N VAL A 440 -21.16 12.90 -3.71
CA VAL A 440 -22.03 11.73 -3.87
C VAL A 440 -21.23 10.49 -3.50
N GLU A 441 -21.80 9.69 -2.61
CA GLU A 441 -21.18 8.51 -2.03
C GLU A 441 -21.80 7.24 -2.56
N VAL A 442 -20.97 6.21 -2.73
CA VAL A 442 -21.39 4.83 -2.96
C VAL A 442 -21.10 4.06 -1.69
N ARG A 443 -22.14 3.53 -1.05
CA ARG A 443 -22.04 2.75 0.17
C ARG A 443 -22.57 1.34 -0.07
N GLU A 444 -21.79 0.32 0.27
CA GLU A 444 -22.23 -1.08 0.23
C GLU A 444 -22.97 -1.41 1.52
N ARG A 445 -24.15 -2.02 1.44
CA ARG A 445 -24.94 -2.32 2.63
C ARG A 445 -24.45 -3.58 3.33
N HIS A 446 -24.41 -3.54 4.66
CA HIS A 446 -24.00 -4.71 5.46
C HIS A 446 -24.99 -5.88 5.39
N ASP A 447 -26.24 -5.63 4.99
CA ASP A 447 -27.25 -6.67 4.79
C ASP A 447 -27.14 -7.38 3.42
N GLY A 448 -26.14 -7.02 2.61
CA GLY A 448 -25.91 -7.60 1.29
C GLY A 448 -26.97 -7.22 0.25
N GLN A 449 -27.85 -6.24 0.53
CA GLN A 449 -28.91 -5.83 -0.38
C GLN A 449 -28.46 -4.77 -1.41
N GLY A 450 -27.21 -4.84 -1.86
CA GLY A 450 -26.65 -3.94 -2.88
C GLY A 450 -26.08 -2.64 -2.32
N PHE A 451 -26.19 -1.57 -3.11
CA PHE A 451 -25.52 -0.29 -2.90
C PHE A 451 -26.51 0.85 -2.64
N LEU A 452 -26.16 1.74 -1.72
CA LEU A 452 -26.79 3.03 -1.52
C LEU A 452 -25.91 4.09 -2.18
N LEU A 453 -26.45 4.76 -3.20
CA LEU A 453 -25.88 6.01 -3.70
C LEU A 453 -26.56 7.16 -2.97
N VAL A 454 -25.80 8.04 -2.33
CA VAL A 454 -26.38 9.11 -1.50
C VAL A 454 -25.57 10.39 -1.61
N THR A 455 -26.25 11.52 -1.65
CA THR A 455 -25.61 12.84 -1.60
C THR A 455 -25.16 13.12 -0.17
N ASN A 456 -24.06 13.86 -0.02
CA ASN A 456 -23.60 14.30 1.29
C ASN A 456 -23.19 15.78 1.25
N GLY A 457 -24.02 16.62 1.86
CA GLY A 457 -23.80 18.06 1.99
C GLY A 457 -24.98 18.92 1.54
N PHE A 458 -26.08 18.35 1.02
CA PHE A 458 -27.29 19.11 0.73
C PHE A 458 -28.02 19.52 2.00
N GLY A 459 -28.23 18.59 2.93
CA GLY A 459 -29.01 18.84 4.14
C GLY A 459 -28.34 19.78 5.13
N ARG A 460 -27.08 20.17 4.85
CA ARG A 460 -26.34 21.22 5.55
C ARG A 460 -27.12 22.54 5.57
N LEU A 461 -27.87 22.83 4.51
CA LEU A 461 -28.78 23.97 4.42
C LEU A 461 -30.24 23.50 4.39
N ALA A 462 -31.12 24.32 4.94
CA ALA A 462 -32.56 24.10 4.79
C ALA A 462 -32.98 24.40 3.34
N GLN A 463 -33.92 23.61 2.82
CA GLN A 463 -34.56 23.83 1.53
C GLN A 463 -35.34 25.16 1.52
N GLY A 464 -35.55 25.71 0.31
CA GLY A 464 -36.45 26.85 0.11
C GLY A 464 -37.88 26.53 0.54
N ASP A 465 -38.56 27.51 1.15
CA ASP A 465 -39.95 27.40 1.62
C ASP A 465 -40.19 26.29 2.69
N ALA A 466 -39.21 26.12 3.58
CA ALA A 466 -39.20 25.17 4.70
C ALA A 466 -40.49 25.11 5.56
N GLY A 467 -41.30 26.18 5.58
CA GLY A 467 -42.57 26.22 6.32
C GLY A 467 -43.65 25.27 5.78
N CYS A 468 -43.48 24.72 4.57
CA CYS A 468 -44.43 23.84 3.90
C CYS A 468 -44.04 22.35 3.95
N VAL A 469 -42.92 22.01 4.57
CA VAL A 469 -42.41 20.63 4.72
C VAL A 469 -42.18 20.28 6.18
N ASP A 470 -42.34 19.01 6.52
CA ASP A 470 -42.18 18.49 7.88
C ASP A 470 -40.71 18.27 8.28
N CYS A 471 -39.81 18.12 7.30
CA CYS A 471 -38.37 18.13 7.49
C CYS A 471 -37.70 19.08 6.47
N PRO A 472 -37.12 20.21 6.92
CA PRO A 472 -36.60 21.23 6.01
C PRO A 472 -35.23 20.87 5.40
N ARG A 473 -34.58 19.80 5.87
CA ARG A 473 -33.23 19.40 5.46
C ARG A 473 -33.27 18.00 4.87
N VAL A 474 -32.71 17.82 3.68
CA VAL A 474 -32.78 16.54 2.96
C VAL A 474 -31.45 16.16 2.35
N GLU A 475 -31.24 14.87 2.22
CA GLU A 475 -30.27 14.26 1.29
C GLU A 475 -31.03 13.39 0.30
N ILE A 476 -30.50 13.27 -0.91
CA ILE A 476 -31.09 12.48 -1.99
C ILE A 476 -30.26 11.21 -2.16
N GLY A 477 -30.93 10.07 -2.24
CA GLY A 477 -30.27 8.80 -2.50
C GLY A 477 -30.99 7.93 -3.51
N ALA A 478 -30.37 6.81 -3.86
CA ALA A 478 -30.93 5.75 -4.67
C ALA A 478 -30.41 4.41 -4.17
N TRP A 479 -31.29 3.43 -4.09
CA TRP A 479 -30.94 2.09 -3.66
C TRP A 479 -30.86 1.15 -4.86
N LEU A 480 -29.65 0.70 -5.17
CA LEU A 480 -29.31 0.00 -6.41
C LEU A 480 -28.78 -1.41 -6.13
N PRO A 481 -28.98 -2.38 -7.05
CA PRO A 481 -28.33 -3.69 -6.97
C PRO A 481 -26.84 -3.63 -7.33
N ASP A 482 -26.44 -2.64 -8.13
CA ASP A 482 -25.06 -2.43 -8.59
C ASP A 482 -24.78 -0.93 -8.77
N HIS A 483 -23.50 -0.54 -8.90
CA HIS A 483 -23.08 0.84 -9.05
C HIS A 483 -22.19 1.05 -10.29
N SER A 484 -22.27 2.24 -10.87
CA SER A 484 -21.38 2.65 -11.96
C SER A 484 -21.16 4.16 -11.90
N PHE A 485 -20.07 4.63 -12.52
CA PHE A 485 -19.80 6.07 -12.64
C PHE A 485 -20.92 6.81 -13.38
N GLU A 486 -21.58 6.16 -14.35
CA GLU A 486 -22.71 6.74 -15.08
C GLU A 486 -23.92 6.95 -14.16
N LEU A 487 -24.27 5.95 -13.34
CA LEU A 487 -25.38 6.04 -12.37
C LEU A 487 -25.09 7.09 -11.30
N LEU A 488 -23.86 7.14 -10.80
CA LEU A 488 -23.44 8.15 -9.85
C LEU A 488 -23.59 9.57 -10.42
N ARG A 489 -23.11 9.79 -11.66
CA ARG A 489 -23.24 11.08 -12.35
C ARG A 489 -24.71 11.44 -12.60
N PHE A 490 -25.52 10.45 -12.96
CA PHE A 490 -26.94 10.65 -13.22
C PHE A 490 -27.70 11.04 -11.94
N ILE A 491 -27.51 10.30 -10.84
CA ILE A 491 -28.14 10.60 -9.54
C ILE A 491 -27.66 11.95 -9.01
N GLY A 492 -26.35 12.23 -9.07
CA GLY A 492 -25.80 13.54 -8.69
C GLY A 492 -26.37 14.69 -9.52
N GLY A 493 -26.59 14.48 -10.82
CA GLY A 493 -27.23 15.45 -11.71
C GLY A 493 -28.70 15.71 -11.39
N VAL A 494 -29.49 14.65 -11.14
CA VAL A 494 -30.88 14.78 -10.69
C VAL A 494 -30.93 15.56 -9.38
N ALA A 495 -30.08 15.19 -8.43
CA ALA A 495 -30.03 15.82 -7.12
C ALA A 495 -29.56 17.30 -7.16
N SER A 496 -28.66 17.66 -8.06
CA SER A 496 -28.29 19.07 -8.29
C SER A 496 -29.49 19.90 -8.77
N GLY A 497 -30.26 19.38 -9.72
CA GLY A 497 -31.49 20.03 -10.20
C GLY A 497 -32.57 20.14 -9.11
N VAL A 498 -32.61 19.21 -8.15
CA VAL A 498 -33.49 19.27 -6.97
C VAL A 498 -33.16 20.50 -6.10
N HIS A 499 -31.88 20.75 -5.85
CA HIS A 499 -31.45 21.82 -4.95
C HIS A 499 -31.73 23.23 -5.50
N GLU A 500 -31.64 23.42 -6.81
CA GLU A 500 -31.97 24.69 -7.46
C GLU A 500 -33.48 25.02 -7.42
N SER A 501 -34.33 24.07 -6.99
CA SER A 501 -35.77 24.28 -6.83
C SER A 501 -36.08 25.31 -5.74
N THR A 502 -37.04 26.21 -6.02
CA THR A 502 -37.58 27.13 -5.03
C THR A 502 -38.61 26.48 -4.09
N VAL A 503 -39.01 25.24 -4.36
CA VAL A 503 -39.99 24.47 -3.57
C VAL A 503 -39.27 23.36 -2.81
N GLY A 504 -39.56 23.22 -1.52
CA GLY A 504 -39.05 22.14 -0.67
C GLY A 504 -39.65 20.78 -1.02
N TRP A 505 -38.79 19.77 -1.05
CA TRP A 505 -39.09 18.40 -1.46
C TRP A 505 -39.44 17.53 -0.27
N LYS A 506 -40.37 16.60 -0.49
CA LYS A 506 -40.86 15.65 0.52
C LYS A 506 -41.22 14.29 -0.10
N PRO A 507 -41.44 13.26 0.72
CA PRO A 507 -41.92 11.98 0.22
C PRO A 507 -43.20 12.12 -0.62
N CYS A 508 -43.33 11.26 -1.62
CA CYS A 508 -44.40 11.27 -2.64
C CYS A 508 -44.32 12.37 -3.71
N ASP A 509 -43.35 13.29 -3.65
CA ASP A 509 -43.11 14.22 -4.75
C ASP A 509 -42.57 13.47 -5.99
N THR A 510 -42.71 14.10 -7.16
CA THR A 510 -42.30 13.52 -8.44
C THR A 510 -41.25 14.37 -9.14
N VAL A 511 -40.31 13.72 -9.81
CA VAL A 511 -39.18 14.36 -10.49
C VAL A 511 -39.27 14.09 -11.99
N ALA A 512 -39.43 15.15 -12.76
CA ALA A 512 -39.59 15.08 -14.22
C ALA A 512 -38.24 15.02 -14.95
N THR A 513 -37.48 13.95 -14.73
CA THR A 513 -36.19 13.70 -15.40
C THR A 513 -36.26 12.40 -16.21
N PRO A 514 -36.97 12.39 -17.36
CA PRO A 514 -37.08 11.19 -18.18
C PRO A 514 -35.72 10.79 -18.77
N ASN A 515 -35.50 9.48 -18.90
CA ASN A 515 -34.35 8.92 -19.61
C ASN A 515 -34.86 7.84 -20.58
N HIS A 516 -35.01 8.21 -21.85
CA HIS A 516 -35.56 7.31 -22.87
C HIS A 516 -34.67 6.10 -23.17
N GLU A 517 -33.35 6.25 -23.05
CA GLU A 517 -32.39 5.16 -23.29
C GLU A 517 -32.56 4.04 -22.26
N ARG A 518 -32.83 4.42 -21.00
CA ARG A 518 -33.10 3.49 -19.91
C ARG A 518 -34.58 3.16 -19.73
N GLY A 519 -35.48 3.72 -20.54
CA GLY A 519 -36.92 3.49 -20.42
C GLY A 519 -37.59 4.14 -19.20
N MET A 520 -37.00 5.20 -18.64
CA MET A 520 -37.52 5.92 -17.47
C MET A 520 -38.39 7.12 -17.88
N GLY A 521 -39.57 7.24 -17.27
CA GLY A 521 -40.45 8.41 -17.39
C GLY A 521 -40.13 9.53 -16.38
N GLY A 522 -39.49 9.19 -15.28
CA GLY A 522 -39.12 10.10 -14.19
C GLY A 522 -38.99 9.34 -12.87
N PHE A 523 -39.06 10.05 -11.75
CA PHE A 523 -38.93 9.47 -10.41
C PHE A 523 -40.09 9.85 -9.50
N VAL A 524 -40.35 9.00 -8.51
CA VAL A 524 -41.07 9.36 -7.28
C VAL A 524 -40.10 9.29 -6.11
N LEU A 525 -40.27 10.19 -5.14
CA LEU A 525 -39.46 10.21 -3.93
C LEU A 525 -40.09 9.34 -2.85
N ALA A 526 -39.40 8.27 -2.47
CA ALA A 526 -39.74 7.49 -1.30
C ALA A 526 -39.09 8.07 -0.03
N ASP A 527 -39.71 7.81 1.12
CA ASP A 527 -39.11 8.12 2.42
C ASP A 527 -38.06 7.07 2.75
N GLY A 528 -36.80 7.47 2.83
CA GLY A 528 -35.68 6.65 3.29
C GLY A 528 -35.48 6.70 4.80
N GLY A 529 -36.29 7.50 5.52
CA GLY A 529 -36.19 7.72 6.94
C GLY A 529 -35.46 9.02 7.28
N GLN A 530 -35.41 9.32 8.58
CA GLN A 530 -34.74 10.50 9.13
C GLN A 530 -33.40 10.09 9.74
N VAL A 531 -32.33 10.72 9.27
CA VAL A 531 -30.99 10.62 9.83
C VAL A 531 -30.89 11.51 11.07
N GLU A 532 -30.53 10.89 12.19
CA GLU A 532 -30.36 11.57 13.48
C GLU A 532 -28.98 12.23 13.56
N MET A 533 -28.97 13.54 13.83
CA MET A 533 -27.76 14.37 13.78
C MET A 533 -27.33 14.81 15.19
N GLY A 534 -27.10 13.87 16.09
CA GLY A 534 -26.57 14.16 17.45
C GLY A 534 -27.50 15.00 18.35
N GLY A 535 -28.81 14.96 18.09
CA GLY A 535 -29.84 15.69 18.85
C GLY A 535 -30.17 17.08 18.32
N GLY A 536 -29.55 17.53 17.23
CA GLY A 536 -29.99 18.72 16.48
C GLY A 536 -31.05 18.38 15.40
N PRO A 537 -31.34 19.31 14.47
CA PRO A 537 -32.30 19.07 13.40
C PRO A 537 -31.95 17.82 12.58
N GLY A 538 -32.93 16.92 12.41
CA GLY A 538 -32.76 15.73 11.57
C GLY A 538 -32.64 16.08 10.09
N VAL A 539 -32.05 15.14 9.34
CA VAL A 539 -31.92 15.23 7.88
C VAL A 539 -32.70 14.07 7.27
N ARG A 540 -33.69 14.35 6.43
CA ARG A 540 -34.47 13.28 5.79
C ARG A 540 -33.78 12.75 4.54
N LEU A 541 -33.68 11.43 4.42
CA LEU A 541 -33.22 10.78 3.21
C LEU A 541 -34.41 10.59 2.25
N LEU A 542 -34.37 11.21 1.08
CA LEU A 542 -35.35 11.01 0.02
C LEU A 542 -34.77 10.08 -1.05
N LEU A 543 -35.41 8.93 -1.24
CA LEU A 543 -34.93 7.92 -2.19
C LEU A 543 -35.59 8.11 -3.55
N LEU A 544 -34.78 8.25 -4.59
CA LEU A 544 -35.19 8.22 -5.98
C LEU A 544 -35.65 6.80 -6.35
N VAL A 545 -36.91 6.67 -6.73
CA VAL A 545 -37.48 5.45 -7.26
C VAL A 545 -37.85 5.67 -8.73
N PRO A 546 -37.20 4.96 -9.68
CA PRO A 546 -37.45 5.15 -11.10
C PRO A 546 -38.83 4.63 -11.46
N LEU A 547 -39.51 5.34 -12.35
CA LEU A 547 -40.82 4.97 -12.86
C LEU A 547 -40.75 4.77 -14.37
N SER A 548 -41.45 3.75 -14.85
CA SER A 548 -41.75 3.62 -16.28
C SER A 548 -42.60 4.82 -16.74
N PRO A 549 -42.61 5.21 -18.02
CA PRO A 549 -43.47 6.26 -18.53
C PRO A 549 -44.96 6.13 -18.12
N PRO A 550 -45.62 4.95 -18.21
CA PRO A 550 -47.01 4.83 -17.78
C PRO A 550 -47.20 4.95 -16.26
N ASP A 551 -46.24 4.46 -15.45
CA ASP A 551 -46.33 4.62 -14.00
C ASP A 551 -46.06 6.06 -13.58
N TYR A 552 -45.17 6.77 -14.26
CA TYR A 552 -44.89 8.18 -14.01
C TYR A 552 -46.14 9.04 -14.20
N GLU A 553 -46.88 8.87 -15.31
CA GLU A 553 -48.13 9.60 -15.54
C GLU A 553 -49.19 9.28 -14.47
N ARG A 554 -49.29 8.01 -14.06
CA ARG A 554 -50.21 7.60 -12.98
C ARG A 554 -49.86 8.23 -11.64
N VAL A 555 -48.57 8.24 -11.30
CA VAL A 555 -48.06 8.77 -10.03
C VAL A 555 -48.16 10.29 -9.99
N ARG A 556 -47.77 10.98 -11.06
CA ARG A 556 -47.91 12.43 -11.22
C ARG A 556 -49.36 12.91 -11.15
N GLY A 557 -50.32 12.08 -11.57
CA GLY A 557 -51.77 12.34 -11.45
C GLY A 557 -52.34 12.24 -10.03
N GLY A 558 -51.50 12.08 -8.99
CA GLY A 558 -51.91 11.99 -7.58
C GLY A 558 -51.84 10.59 -6.98
N GLY A 559 -51.28 9.61 -7.70
CA GLY A 559 -51.18 8.21 -7.26
C GLY A 559 -49.90 7.85 -6.48
N ALA A 560 -49.04 8.82 -6.13
CA ALA A 560 -47.72 8.56 -5.55
C ALA A 560 -47.75 7.72 -4.27
N ALA A 561 -48.53 8.13 -3.27
CA ALA A 561 -48.61 7.44 -1.98
C ALA A 561 -49.14 6.01 -2.12
N GLU A 562 -50.17 5.82 -2.95
CA GLU A 562 -50.74 4.51 -3.24
C GLU A 562 -49.72 3.62 -3.97
N TRP A 563 -49.00 4.16 -4.96
CA TRP A 563 -47.98 3.41 -5.69
C TRP A 563 -46.84 2.97 -4.77
N LEU A 564 -46.31 3.88 -3.93
CA LEU A 564 -45.26 3.55 -2.97
C LEU A 564 -45.72 2.52 -1.92
N SER A 565 -46.98 2.58 -1.46
CA SER A 565 -47.51 1.58 -0.52
C SER A 565 -47.62 0.16 -1.10
N ARG A 566 -47.70 0.04 -2.43
CA ARG A 566 -47.85 -1.23 -3.15
C ARG A 566 -46.52 -1.80 -3.64
N ASN A 567 -45.43 -1.02 -3.62
CA ASN A 567 -44.13 -1.41 -4.12
C ASN A 567 -43.09 -1.34 -3.01
N THR A 568 -42.39 -2.44 -2.77
CA THR A 568 -41.27 -2.46 -1.83
C THR A 568 -40.10 -1.66 -2.42
N VAL A 569 -39.77 -0.53 -1.81
CA VAL A 569 -38.65 0.31 -2.22
C VAL A 569 -37.34 -0.46 -2.02
N GLY A 570 -36.57 -0.61 -3.10
CA GLY A 570 -35.30 -1.31 -3.06
C GLY A 570 -34.71 -1.58 -4.44
N PRO A 571 -33.63 -2.39 -4.52
CA PRO A 571 -32.86 -2.65 -5.73
C PRO A 571 -33.67 -3.20 -6.90
N SER A 572 -34.69 -4.00 -6.61
CA SER A 572 -35.54 -4.63 -7.61
C SER A 572 -36.31 -3.64 -8.48
N LEU A 573 -36.59 -2.44 -7.97
CA LEU A 573 -37.25 -1.38 -8.73
C LEU A 573 -36.29 -0.71 -9.72
N TRP A 574 -34.99 -0.78 -9.49
CA TRP A 574 -33.98 -0.26 -10.39
C TRP A 574 -33.56 -1.27 -11.46
N ALA A 575 -33.62 -2.57 -11.16
CA ALA A 575 -33.19 -3.64 -12.06
C ALA A 575 -33.69 -3.55 -13.53
N PRO A 576 -34.92 -3.08 -13.83
CA PRO A 576 -35.38 -2.93 -15.22
C PRO A 576 -34.73 -1.77 -16.00
N PHE A 577 -34.02 -0.86 -15.32
CA PHE A 577 -33.49 0.40 -15.86
C PHE A 577 -31.95 0.47 -15.84
N LEU A 578 -31.31 -0.61 -15.38
CA LEU A 578 -29.87 -0.82 -15.37
C LEU A 578 -29.49 -1.72 -16.54
#